data_AF-A0A1J1JLW6-F1
#
_entry.id   AF-A0A1J1JLW6-F1
#
_cell.length_a   1.000
_cell.length_b   1.000
_cell.length_c   1.000
_cell.angle_alpha   90.00
_cell.angle_beta   90.00
_cell.angle_gamma   90.00
#
_symmetry.space_group_name_H-M   'P 1'
#
loop_
_entity.id
_entity.type
_entity.pdbx_description
1 polymer ?
#
loop_
_entity_poly.entity_id
_entity_poly.type
_entity_poly.pdbx_seq_one_letter_code
_entity_poly.pdbx_strand_id
1 'polypeptide(L)'
;MDIKRGQLVTLIFESREFEAIVIDPNGLGKNQPSIGFGFRMMERYGGLPQSTISDWITKESVFEGERFREIQLLRLPSGKTLRVTGIIGLDNNEYLVLEVAEWVLLAADVLKQPGRVKKATQNSLIDFLSWFAVKGFYADAYAFLKGNYTEADSRAVSSWMQSRLAGIATRNRYTKFLNEHGCEEWYEYANWTNYIYIGLFSRTAKQMKEEWELVEGSKNIGRNYIPEVKGLEAVDFCERQVIELHHQDLKQAHDDAIDYAKKRGLI
;
A
#
# COMPACT_ATOMS: atom_id res chain seq x y z
N MET A 1 22.50 11.40 -13.72
CA MET A 1 22.89 10.01 -13.41
C MET A 1 22.76 9.22 -14.71
N ASP A 2 23.78 8.46 -15.09
CA ASP A 2 23.74 7.65 -16.32
C ASP A 2 23.05 6.32 -16.02
N ILE A 3 21.85 6.11 -16.58
CA ILE A 3 21.00 4.94 -16.28
C ILE A 3 21.40 3.79 -17.20
N LYS A 4 21.68 2.61 -16.64
CA LYS A 4 22.18 1.46 -17.39
C LYS A 4 21.25 0.25 -17.28
N ARG A 5 21.17 -0.54 -18.35
CA ARG A 5 20.50 -1.85 -18.31
C ARG A 5 21.18 -2.73 -17.26
N GLY A 6 20.37 -3.48 -16.50
CA GLY A 6 20.85 -4.34 -15.41
C GLY A 6 21.16 -3.59 -14.12
N GLN A 7 20.97 -2.26 -14.08
CA GLN A 7 21.12 -1.50 -12.85
C GLN A 7 19.99 -1.85 -11.87
N LEU A 8 20.37 -2.28 -10.67
CA LEU A 8 19.46 -2.49 -9.55
C LEU A 8 19.16 -1.15 -8.87
N VAL A 9 17.89 -0.92 -8.57
CA VAL A 9 17.39 0.28 -7.89
C VAL A 9 16.43 -0.16 -6.80
N THR A 10 16.68 0.27 -5.58
CA THR A 10 15.73 0.09 -4.47
C THR A 10 14.75 1.25 -4.46
N LEU A 11 13.47 0.93 -4.63
CA LEU A 11 12.38 1.89 -4.60
C LEU A 11 11.57 1.70 -3.32
N ILE A 12 11.43 2.77 -2.54
CA ILE A 12 10.54 2.75 -1.38
C ILE A 12 9.14 3.14 -1.84
N PHE A 13 8.23 2.19 -1.74
CA PHE A 13 6.81 2.36 -2.05
C PHE A 13 6.00 2.12 -0.78
N GLU A 14 5.50 3.20 -0.17
CA GLU A 14 4.95 3.18 1.19
C GLU A 14 5.99 2.73 2.22
N SER A 15 5.76 1.61 2.93
CA SER A 15 6.68 0.98 3.88
C SER A 15 7.45 -0.19 3.27
N ARG A 16 7.40 -0.34 1.95
CA ARG A 16 7.89 -1.51 1.23
C ARG A 16 9.06 -1.14 0.35
N GLU A 17 10.06 -2.00 0.34
CA GLU A 17 11.26 -1.86 -0.48
C GLU A 17 11.15 -2.80 -1.67
N PHE A 18 11.00 -2.21 -2.85
CA PHE A 18 11.01 -2.93 -4.11
C PHE A 18 12.41 -2.89 -4.70
N GLU A 19 12.96 -4.08 -4.95
CA GLU A 19 14.16 -4.23 -5.77
C GLU A 19 13.73 -4.25 -7.24
N ALA A 20 13.97 -3.15 -7.94
CA ALA A 20 13.73 -3.00 -9.37
C ALA A 20 15.03 -3.17 -10.14
N ILE A 21 14.94 -3.73 -11.35
CA ILE A 21 16.05 -3.74 -12.30
C ILE A 21 15.68 -2.95 -13.54
N VAL A 22 16.61 -2.13 -14.05
CA VAL A 22 16.44 -1.44 -15.33
C VAL A 22 16.50 -2.45 -16.47
N ILE A 23 15.39 -2.60 -17.19
CA ILE A 23 15.27 -3.47 -18.36
C ILE A 23 15.86 -2.78 -19.59
N ASP A 24 15.40 -1.56 -19.86
CA ASP A 24 15.88 -0.71 -20.94
C ASP A 24 15.95 0.74 -20.44
N PRO A 25 17.13 1.39 -20.42
CA PRO A 25 17.29 2.79 -20.02
C PRO A 25 16.42 3.80 -20.78
N ASN A 26 15.93 3.44 -21.97
CA ASN A 26 15.10 4.28 -22.81
C ASN A 26 13.77 3.60 -23.21
N GLY A 27 13.33 2.59 -22.46
CA GLY A 27 12.19 1.74 -22.84
C GLY A 27 10.86 2.49 -23.01
N LEU A 28 10.69 3.65 -22.37
CA LEU A 28 9.51 4.50 -22.48
C LEU A 28 9.77 5.79 -23.29
N GLY A 29 11.01 6.01 -23.74
CA GLY A 29 11.47 7.24 -24.34
C GLY A 29 12.89 7.61 -23.89
N LYS A 30 13.46 8.67 -24.47
CA LYS A 30 14.83 9.10 -24.13
C LYS A 30 14.94 9.42 -22.63
N ASN A 31 15.85 8.75 -21.93
CA ASN A 31 16.06 8.82 -20.48
C ASN A 31 14.84 8.43 -19.64
N GLN A 32 13.96 7.59 -20.19
CA GLN A 32 12.78 7.08 -19.49
C GLN A 32 12.89 5.56 -19.42
N PRO A 33 13.51 5.02 -18.36
CA PRO A 33 13.78 3.60 -18.28
C PRO A 33 12.49 2.80 -18.12
N SER A 34 12.40 1.66 -18.80
CA SER A 34 11.52 0.58 -18.37
C SER A 34 12.21 -0.23 -17.27
N ILE A 35 11.45 -0.64 -16.27
CA ILE A 35 11.95 -1.37 -15.11
C ILE A 35 11.12 -2.63 -14.92
N GLY A 36 11.71 -3.61 -14.23
CA GLY A 36 11.02 -4.85 -13.90
C GLY A 36 11.30 -5.29 -12.49
N PHE A 37 10.44 -6.19 -11.99
CA PHE A 37 10.62 -6.87 -10.73
C PHE A 37 10.81 -8.37 -10.95
N GLY A 38 11.65 -8.98 -10.11
CA GLY A 38 11.76 -10.44 -10.02
C GLY A 38 10.64 -11.04 -9.16
N PHE A 39 10.30 -12.31 -9.39
CA PHE A 39 9.12 -12.95 -8.79
C PHE A 39 9.07 -12.95 -7.25
N ARG A 40 10.23 -12.81 -6.59
CA ARG A 40 10.31 -12.65 -5.12
C ARG A 40 9.54 -11.44 -4.61
N MET A 41 9.41 -10.37 -5.39
CA MET A 41 8.60 -9.21 -4.99
C MET A 41 7.11 -9.55 -4.92
N MET A 42 6.61 -10.53 -5.67
CA MET A 42 5.20 -10.93 -5.72
C MET A 42 4.90 -11.80 -4.53
N GLU A 43 5.81 -12.69 -4.20
CA GLU A 43 5.71 -13.48 -2.99
C GLU A 43 5.71 -12.57 -1.76
N ARG A 44 6.66 -11.63 -1.69
CA ARG A 44 6.80 -10.73 -0.54
C ARG A 44 5.60 -9.80 -0.35
N TYR A 45 5.08 -9.21 -1.42
CA TYR A 45 4.08 -8.14 -1.31
C TYR A 45 2.70 -8.47 -1.89
N GLY A 46 2.61 -9.42 -2.82
CA GLY A 46 1.34 -9.93 -3.36
C GLY A 46 0.91 -11.28 -2.78
N GLY A 47 1.77 -11.96 -2.01
CA GLY A 47 1.49 -13.25 -1.38
C GLY A 47 1.40 -14.44 -2.34
N LEU A 48 1.77 -14.28 -3.62
CA LEU A 48 1.79 -15.36 -4.61
C LEU A 48 3.19 -16.02 -4.60
N PRO A 49 3.33 -17.31 -4.25
CA PRO A 49 4.64 -17.94 -4.07
C PRO A 49 5.49 -17.89 -5.34
N GLN A 50 6.79 -17.63 -5.18
CA GLN A 50 7.73 -17.56 -6.30
C GLN A 50 7.79 -18.89 -7.06
N SER A 51 7.69 -20.02 -6.35
CA SER A 51 7.64 -21.36 -6.96
C SER A 51 6.44 -21.50 -7.89
N THR A 52 5.24 -21.09 -7.43
CA THR A 52 4.02 -21.13 -8.25
C THR A 52 4.15 -20.33 -9.53
N ILE A 53 4.74 -19.13 -9.46
CA ILE A 53 4.96 -18.30 -10.65
C ILE A 53 6.02 -18.94 -11.56
N SER A 54 7.08 -19.51 -10.99
CA SER A 54 8.15 -20.15 -11.76
C SER A 54 7.65 -21.39 -12.51
N ASP A 55 6.71 -22.15 -11.93
CA ASP A 55 6.08 -23.31 -12.56
C ASP A 55 5.23 -22.94 -13.80
N TRP A 56 4.86 -21.67 -13.93
CA TRP A 56 4.11 -21.16 -15.09
C TRP A 56 5.01 -20.70 -16.24
N ILE A 57 6.33 -20.75 -16.06
CA ILE A 57 7.27 -20.35 -17.10
C ILE A 57 7.41 -21.46 -18.12
N THR A 58 7.16 -21.12 -19.37
CA THR A 58 7.43 -21.96 -20.53
C THR A 58 8.52 -21.35 -21.38
N LYS A 59 9.24 -22.22 -22.10
CA LYS A 59 10.19 -21.80 -23.13
C LYS A 59 9.57 -22.03 -24.48
N GLU A 60 9.64 -21.02 -25.34
CA GLU A 60 9.24 -21.14 -26.74
C GLU A 60 10.41 -20.77 -27.64
N SER A 61 10.62 -21.58 -28.68
CA SER A 61 11.60 -21.28 -29.71
C SER A 61 10.94 -20.42 -30.78
N VAL A 62 11.39 -19.18 -30.91
CA VAL A 62 10.93 -18.27 -31.96
C VAL A 62 12.00 -18.19 -33.04
N PHE A 63 11.53 -18.27 -34.29
CA PHE A 63 12.36 -18.07 -35.47
C PHE A 63 12.28 -16.59 -35.85
N GLU A 64 13.38 -15.86 -35.69
CA GLU A 64 13.47 -14.44 -36.03
C GLU A 64 14.62 -14.25 -37.03
N GLY A 65 14.29 -14.18 -38.33
CA GLY A 65 15.28 -14.29 -39.41
C GLY A 65 15.86 -15.71 -39.50
N GLU A 66 17.17 -15.86 -39.73
CA GLU A 66 17.86 -17.18 -39.77
C GLU A 66 18.31 -17.71 -38.40
N ARG A 67 17.89 -17.07 -37.30
CA ARG A 67 18.34 -17.44 -35.94
C ARG A 67 17.20 -17.99 -35.10
N PHE A 68 17.48 -19.09 -34.42
CA PHE A 68 16.64 -19.58 -33.33
C PHE A 68 16.91 -18.77 -32.07
N ARG A 69 15.83 -18.25 -31.46
CA ARG A 69 15.89 -17.59 -30.16
C ARG A 69 14.90 -18.25 -29.22
N GLU A 70 15.39 -18.76 -28.10
CA GLU A 70 14.50 -19.13 -26.99
C GLU A 70 14.01 -17.85 -26.31
N ILE A 71 12.69 -17.73 -26.21
CA ILE A 71 12.03 -16.75 -25.35
C ILE A 71 11.40 -17.48 -24.16
N GLN A 72 11.42 -16.84 -23.01
CA GLN A 72 10.73 -17.31 -21.83
C GLN A 72 9.40 -16.55 -21.73
N LEU A 73 8.32 -17.30 -21.54
CA LEU A 73 6.97 -16.78 -21.40
C LEU A 73 6.40 -17.25 -20.08
N LEU A 74 5.66 -16.37 -19.39
CA LEU A 74 4.88 -16.72 -18.22
C LEU A 74 3.44 -17.00 -18.67
N ARG A 75 2.98 -18.24 -18.56
CA ARG A 75 1.61 -18.64 -18.91
C ARG A 75 0.68 -18.48 -17.71
N LEU A 76 -0.14 -17.44 -17.75
CA LEU A 76 -1.07 -17.11 -16.68
C LEU A 76 -2.21 -18.14 -16.57
N PRO A 77 -2.92 -18.20 -15.44
CA PRO A 77 -4.09 -19.07 -15.26
C PRO A 77 -5.15 -18.93 -16.36
N SER A 78 -5.35 -17.71 -16.89
CA SER A 78 -6.27 -17.49 -18.01
C SER A 78 -5.81 -18.01 -19.37
N GLY A 79 -4.59 -18.52 -19.45
CA GLY A 79 -3.94 -18.94 -20.70
C GLY A 79 -3.26 -17.80 -21.44
N LYS A 80 -3.38 -16.55 -20.99
CA LYS A 80 -2.56 -15.43 -21.50
C LYS A 80 -1.08 -15.66 -21.22
N THR A 81 -0.23 -15.13 -22.08
CA THR A 81 1.22 -15.18 -21.90
C THR A 81 1.79 -13.77 -21.68
N LEU A 82 2.72 -13.67 -20.74
CA LEU A 82 3.53 -12.46 -20.50
C LEU A 82 4.99 -12.75 -20.83
N ARG A 83 5.76 -11.74 -21.23
CA ARG A 83 7.16 -11.96 -21.60
C ARG A 83 8.03 -11.95 -20.35
N VAL A 84 8.81 -13.01 -20.13
CA VAL A 84 9.83 -13.02 -19.08
C VAL A 84 11.15 -12.57 -19.69
N THR A 85 11.78 -11.58 -19.08
CA THR A 85 13.08 -11.05 -19.51
C THR A 85 14.18 -11.55 -18.60
N GLY A 86 15.12 -12.31 -19.18
CA GLY A 86 16.40 -12.62 -18.55
C GLY A 86 17.35 -11.43 -18.65
N ILE A 87 17.92 -11.00 -17.52
CA ILE A 87 18.84 -9.85 -17.42
C ILE A 87 20.01 -10.21 -16.51
N ILE A 88 21.22 -9.91 -16.97
CA ILE A 88 22.41 -9.90 -16.12
C ILE A 88 22.47 -8.54 -15.43
N GLY A 89 22.41 -8.54 -14.10
CA GLY A 89 22.57 -7.34 -13.29
C GLY A 89 23.99 -6.80 -13.32
N LEU A 90 24.16 -5.53 -12.93
CA LEU A 90 25.50 -4.94 -12.75
C LEU A 90 26.30 -5.57 -11.61
N ASP A 91 25.64 -6.37 -10.78
CA ASP A 91 26.21 -7.20 -9.73
C ASP A 91 26.60 -8.62 -10.23
N ASN A 92 26.54 -8.86 -11.55
CA ASN A 92 26.80 -10.13 -12.23
C ASN A 92 25.85 -11.28 -11.89
N ASN A 93 24.71 -11.02 -11.24
CA ASN A 93 23.67 -12.03 -11.03
C ASN A 93 22.70 -12.09 -12.22
N GLU A 94 22.13 -13.26 -12.48
CA GLU A 94 21.08 -13.43 -13.48
C GLU A 94 19.70 -13.27 -12.83
N TYR A 95 18.86 -12.45 -13.46
CA TYR A 95 17.51 -12.14 -13.02
C TYR A 95 16.49 -12.52 -14.07
N LEU A 96 15.39 -13.14 -13.62
CA LEU A 96 14.17 -13.27 -14.40
C LEU A 96 13.18 -12.21 -13.92
N VAL A 97 12.80 -11.30 -14.81
CA VAL A 97 11.90 -10.19 -14.48
C VAL A 97 10.76 -10.08 -15.46
N LEU A 98 9.63 -9.60 -14.96
CA LEU A 98 8.56 -9.03 -15.76
C LEU A 98 8.63 -7.51 -15.65
N GLU A 99 8.23 -6.81 -16.70
CA GLU A 99 8.06 -5.36 -16.66
C GLU A 99 6.93 -4.99 -15.67
N VAL A 100 6.97 -3.81 -15.05
CA VAL A 100 6.01 -3.42 -13.99
C VAL A 100 4.55 -3.47 -14.44
N ALA A 101 4.24 -3.12 -15.70
CA ALA A 101 2.87 -3.26 -16.22
C ALA A 101 2.44 -4.74 -16.32
N GLU A 102 3.36 -5.64 -16.68
CA GLU A 102 3.10 -7.08 -16.71
C GLU A 102 2.88 -7.66 -15.30
N TRP A 103 3.48 -7.09 -14.27
CA TRP A 103 3.19 -7.42 -12.87
C TRP A 103 1.74 -7.12 -12.48
N VAL A 104 1.25 -5.94 -12.88
CA VAL A 104 -0.14 -5.53 -12.66
C VAL A 104 -1.09 -6.48 -13.39
N LEU A 105 -0.73 -6.87 -14.63
CA LEU A 105 -1.50 -7.85 -15.41
C LEU A 105 -1.51 -9.23 -14.75
N LEU A 106 -0.38 -9.71 -14.25
CA LEU A 106 -0.27 -10.98 -13.52
C LEU A 106 -1.20 -10.98 -12.29
N ALA A 107 -1.13 -9.95 -11.45
CA ALA A 107 -1.97 -9.83 -10.27
C ALA A 107 -3.46 -9.79 -10.63
N ALA A 108 -3.83 -8.98 -11.63
CA ALA A 108 -5.20 -8.88 -12.10
C ALA A 108 -5.73 -10.19 -12.72
N ASP A 109 -4.89 -10.94 -13.43
CA ASP A 109 -5.27 -12.22 -14.02
C ASP A 109 -5.57 -13.27 -12.95
N VAL A 110 -4.67 -13.41 -11.97
CA VAL A 110 -4.86 -14.32 -10.83
C VAL A 110 -6.09 -13.94 -10.03
N LEU A 111 -6.42 -12.67 -9.88
CA LEU A 111 -7.66 -12.27 -9.20
C LEU A 111 -8.92 -12.63 -9.99
N LYS A 112 -8.89 -12.50 -11.31
CA LYS A 112 -10.02 -12.85 -12.18
C LYS A 112 -10.18 -14.36 -12.33
N GLN A 113 -9.08 -15.08 -12.36
CA GLN A 113 -9.02 -16.52 -12.57
C GLN A 113 -8.06 -17.17 -11.56
N PRO A 114 -8.46 -17.27 -10.28
CA PRO A 114 -7.55 -17.66 -9.20
C PRO A 114 -7.12 -19.12 -9.25
N GLY A 115 -7.80 -19.99 -9.99
CA GLY A 115 -7.50 -21.41 -10.01
C GLY A 115 -7.47 -21.99 -8.60
N ARG A 116 -6.28 -22.41 -8.13
CA ARG A 116 -6.04 -22.96 -6.77
C ARG A 116 -5.49 -21.93 -5.76
N VAL A 117 -5.39 -20.66 -6.13
CA VAL A 117 -4.86 -19.60 -5.27
C VAL A 117 -5.85 -19.32 -4.12
N LYS A 118 -5.33 -19.37 -2.88
CA LYS A 118 -6.13 -19.20 -1.66
C LYS A 118 -6.69 -17.78 -1.55
N LYS A 119 -7.84 -17.64 -0.87
CA LYS A 119 -8.48 -16.34 -0.61
C LYS A 119 -7.57 -15.33 0.08
N ALA A 120 -6.70 -15.78 1.00
CA ALA A 120 -5.73 -14.91 1.66
C ALA A 120 -4.72 -14.28 0.68
N THR A 121 -4.23 -15.06 -0.30
CA THR A 121 -3.36 -14.56 -1.37
C THR A 121 -4.13 -13.60 -2.29
N GLN A 122 -5.39 -13.91 -2.62
CA GLN A 122 -6.23 -13.00 -3.41
C GLN A 122 -6.42 -11.65 -2.70
N ASN A 123 -6.70 -11.65 -1.39
CA ASN A 123 -6.79 -10.40 -0.62
C ASN A 123 -5.45 -9.63 -0.66
N SER A 124 -4.32 -10.32 -0.51
CA SER A 124 -2.99 -9.71 -0.59
C SER A 124 -2.71 -9.08 -1.95
N LEU A 125 -3.16 -9.72 -3.04
CA LEU A 125 -3.07 -9.16 -4.40
C LEU A 125 -3.98 -7.94 -4.60
N ILE A 126 -5.18 -7.92 -4.00
CA ILE A 126 -6.08 -6.75 -4.02
C ILE A 126 -5.41 -5.57 -3.30
N ASP A 127 -4.84 -5.82 -2.12
CA ASP A 127 -4.16 -4.79 -1.34
C ASP A 127 -2.95 -4.25 -2.12
N PHE A 128 -2.16 -5.15 -2.71
CA PHE A 128 -1.03 -4.82 -3.58
C PHE A 128 -1.43 -3.89 -4.74
N LEU A 129 -2.48 -4.24 -5.50
CA LEU A 129 -2.96 -3.43 -6.61
C LEU A 129 -3.50 -2.07 -6.15
N SER A 130 -4.16 -2.05 -4.98
CA SER A 130 -4.72 -0.82 -4.41
C SER A 130 -3.61 0.20 -4.11
N TRP A 131 -2.46 -0.25 -3.58
CA TRP A 131 -1.30 0.62 -3.32
C TRP A 131 -0.78 1.28 -4.60
N PHE A 132 -0.56 0.48 -5.65
CA PHE A 132 -0.07 0.96 -6.94
C PHE A 132 -1.03 1.99 -7.55
N ALA A 133 -2.34 1.70 -7.53
CA ALA A 133 -3.36 2.58 -8.09
C ALA A 133 -3.41 3.94 -7.39
N VAL A 134 -3.48 3.95 -6.04
CA VAL A 134 -3.59 5.21 -5.28
C VAL A 134 -2.35 6.07 -5.44
N LYS A 135 -1.16 5.51 -5.21
CA LYS A 135 0.08 6.30 -5.28
C LYS A 135 0.41 6.71 -6.73
N GLY A 136 0.10 5.88 -7.73
CA GLY A 136 0.20 6.25 -9.14
C GLY A 136 -0.71 7.43 -9.50
N PHE A 137 -1.97 7.40 -9.06
CA PHE A 137 -2.91 8.49 -9.32
C PHE A 137 -2.48 9.81 -8.67
N TYR A 138 -2.01 9.79 -7.42
CA TYR A 138 -1.49 11.00 -6.78
C TYR A 138 -0.21 11.53 -7.44
N ALA A 139 0.66 10.64 -7.93
CA ALA A 139 1.85 11.06 -8.67
C ALA A 139 1.47 11.82 -9.95
N ASP A 140 0.51 11.30 -10.73
CA ASP A 140 0.01 11.96 -11.94
C ASP A 140 -0.73 13.27 -11.61
N ALA A 141 -1.63 13.24 -10.62
CA ALA A 141 -2.38 14.41 -10.18
C ALA A 141 -1.46 15.55 -9.71
N TYR A 142 -0.40 15.25 -8.96
CA TYR A 142 0.54 16.28 -8.52
C TYR A 142 1.48 16.74 -9.62
N ALA A 143 1.91 15.85 -10.52
CA ALA A 143 2.62 16.26 -11.72
C ALA A 143 1.78 17.26 -12.55
N PHE A 144 0.48 17.01 -12.68
CA PHE A 144 -0.46 17.91 -13.36
C PHE A 144 -0.68 19.23 -12.59
N LEU A 145 -1.01 19.16 -11.29
CA LEU A 145 -1.40 20.32 -10.50
C LEU A 145 -0.22 21.21 -10.07
N LYS A 146 0.94 20.62 -9.81
CA LYS A 146 2.14 21.30 -9.30
C LYS A 146 3.23 21.44 -10.36
N GLY A 147 3.07 20.79 -11.52
CA GLY A 147 4.07 20.73 -12.59
C GLY A 147 5.15 19.65 -12.39
N ASN A 148 5.26 19.07 -11.19
CA ASN A 148 6.13 17.94 -10.89
C ASN A 148 5.60 17.11 -9.71
N TYR A 149 6.04 15.86 -9.65
CA TYR A 149 5.88 15.01 -8.49
C TYR A 149 7.24 14.85 -7.82
N THR A 150 7.34 15.24 -6.55
CA THR A 150 8.61 15.24 -5.82
C THR A 150 8.73 14.06 -4.85
N GLU A 151 9.95 13.81 -4.38
CA GLU A 151 10.18 12.82 -3.32
C GLU A 151 9.45 13.19 -2.01
N ALA A 152 9.33 14.49 -1.72
CA ALA A 152 8.56 14.98 -0.56
C ALA A 152 7.07 14.63 -0.70
N ASP A 153 6.49 14.78 -1.88
CA ASP A 153 5.12 14.36 -2.17
C ASP A 153 4.96 12.84 -2.01
N SER A 154 5.92 12.06 -2.53
CA SER A 154 5.93 10.60 -2.39
C SER A 154 5.92 10.16 -0.93
N ARG A 155 6.72 10.81 -0.08
CA ARG A 155 6.73 10.55 1.37
C ARG A 155 5.41 10.96 2.03
N ALA A 156 4.85 12.11 1.67
CA ALA A 156 3.58 12.59 2.24
C ALA A 156 2.41 11.65 1.91
N VAL A 157 2.25 11.26 0.64
CA VAL A 157 1.23 10.30 0.21
C VAL A 157 1.44 8.95 0.89
N SER A 158 2.68 8.47 0.93
CA SER A 158 3.02 7.21 1.61
C SER A 158 2.66 7.23 3.10
N SER A 159 2.96 8.32 3.80
CA SER A 159 2.61 8.50 5.21
C SER A 159 1.09 8.50 5.41
N TRP A 160 0.34 9.24 4.58
CA TRP A 160 -1.13 9.26 4.66
C TRP A 160 -1.75 7.86 4.43
N MET A 161 -1.26 7.12 3.43
CA MET A 161 -1.71 5.74 3.16
C MET A 161 -1.39 4.80 4.33
N GLN A 162 -0.19 4.91 4.90
CA GLN A 162 0.21 4.13 6.07
C GLN A 162 -0.65 4.44 7.30
N SER A 163 -0.90 5.71 7.62
CA SER A 163 -1.74 6.09 8.76
C SER A 163 -3.16 5.53 8.59
N ARG A 164 -3.68 5.47 7.35
CA ARG A 164 -4.96 4.80 7.07
C ARG A 164 -4.92 3.29 7.28
N LEU A 165 -3.89 2.59 6.79
CA LEU A 165 -3.75 1.13 6.96
C LEU A 165 -3.51 0.74 8.42
N ALA A 166 -2.65 1.49 9.13
CA ALA A 166 -2.39 1.29 10.56
C ALA A 166 -3.66 1.47 11.37
N GLY A 167 -4.44 2.53 11.10
CA GLY A 167 -5.72 2.76 11.74
C GLY A 167 -6.71 1.61 11.54
N ILE A 168 -6.73 0.93 10.39
CA ILE A 168 -7.59 -0.27 10.19
C ILE A 168 -7.15 -1.43 11.09
N ALA A 169 -5.85 -1.72 11.16
CA ALA A 169 -5.32 -2.82 11.97
C ALA A 169 -5.49 -2.58 13.48
N THR A 170 -5.32 -1.32 13.92
CA THR A 170 -5.60 -0.90 15.29
C THR A 170 -7.08 -1.02 15.60
N ARG A 171 -7.97 -0.50 14.73
CA ARG A 171 -9.42 -0.64 14.90
C ARG A 171 -9.87 -2.08 15.00
N ASN A 172 -9.34 -2.99 14.18
CA ASN A 172 -9.69 -4.40 14.27
C ASN A 172 -9.29 -5.01 15.62
N ARG A 173 -8.11 -4.66 16.15
CA ARG A 173 -7.68 -5.08 17.49
C ARG A 173 -8.54 -4.46 18.59
N TYR A 174 -8.86 -3.18 18.46
CA TYR A 174 -9.71 -2.45 19.38
C TYR A 174 -11.13 -3.00 19.40
N THR A 175 -11.77 -3.23 18.25
CA THR A 175 -13.08 -3.88 18.14
C THR A 175 -13.05 -5.29 18.74
N LYS A 176 -11.99 -6.07 18.48
CA LYS A 176 -11.83 -7.40 19.10
C LYS A 176 -11.73 -7.28 20.62
N PHE A 177 -10.94 -6.34 21.12
CA PHE A 177 -10.80 -6.07 22.55
C PHE A 177 -12.13 -5.64 23.18
N LEU A 178 -12.89 -4.74 22.55
CA LEU A 178 -14.23 -4.34 23.01
C LEU A 178 -15.18 -5.55 23.08
N ASN A 179 -15.14 -6.42 22.08
CA ASN A 179 -15.94 -7.65 22.06
C ASN A 179 -15.57 -8.60 23.22
N GLU A 180 -14.26 -8.81 23.44
CA GLU A 180 -13.75 -9.59 24.57
C GLU A 180 -14.15 -9.01 25.95
N HIS A 181 -14.56 -7.74 26.01
CA HIS A 181 -14.98 -7.04 27.23
C HIS A 181 -16.49 -6.70 27.24
N GLY A 182 -17.30 -7.49 26.51
CA GLY A 182 -18.76 -7.48 26.64
C GLY A 182 -19.49 -6.49 25.72
N CYS A 183 -18.82 -5.90 24.74
CA CYS A 183 -19.50 -5.18 23.65
C CYS A 183 -19.87 -6.17 22.54
N GLU A 184 -21.12 -6.62 22.51
CA GLU A 184 -21.61 -7.63 21.56
C GLU A 184 -22.32 -6.98 20.36
N GLU A 185 -22.86 -5.77 20.54
CA GLU A 185 -23.69 -5.11 19.55
C GLU A 185 -22.92 -4.06 18.74
N TRP A 186 -23.25 -3.96 17.45
CA TRP A 186 -22.53 -3.08 16.51
C TRP A 186 -22.56 -1.59 16.91
N TYR A 187 -23.63 -1.14 17.58
CA TYR A 187 -23.78 0.25 18.02
C TYR A 187 -22.90 0.58 19.24
N GLU A 188 -22.48 -0.42 20.02
CA GLU A 188 -21.60 -0.23 21.19
C GLU A 188 -20.19 0.13 20.75
N TYR A 189 -19.67 -0.52 19.70
CA TYR A 189 -18.39 -0.13 19.09
C TYR A 189 -18.42 1.32 18.58
N ALA A 190 -19.54 1.73 17.96
CA ALA A 190 -19.73 3.09 17.48
C ALA A 190 -19.78 4.10 18.63
N ASN A 191 -20.40 3.75 19.75
CA ASN A 191 -20.46 4.60 20.95
C ASN A 191 -19.07 4.81 21.56
N TRP A 192 -18.26 3.76 21.71
CA TRP A 192 -16.90 3.88 22.24
C TRP A 192 -15.97 4.64 21.30
N THR A 193 -16.10 4.41 19.99
CA THR A 193 -15.39 5.22 18.99
C THR A 193 -15.80 6.69 19.11
N ASN A 194 -17.10 6.99 19.19
CA ASN A 194 -17.56 8.37 19.38
C ASN A 194 -17.08 8.97 20.71
N TYR A 195 -16.94 8.18 21.76
CA TYR A 195 -16.42 8.63 23.04
C TYR A 195 -15.00 9.19 22.90
N ILE A 196 -14.12 8.49 22.16
CA ILE A 196 -12.77 8.96 21.83
C ILE A 196 -12.84 10.26 21.02
N TYR A 197 -13.64 10.29 19.96
CA TYR A 197 -13.76 11.49 19.11
C TYR A 197 -14.30 12.71 19.87
N ILE A 198 -15.28 12.51 20.75
CA ILE A 198 -15.83 13.58 21.59
C ILE A 198 -14.77 14.05 22.59
N GLY A 199 -14.04 13.13 23.22
CA GLY A 199 -13.00 13.49 24.18
C GLY A 199 -11.83 14.24 23.56
N LEU A 200 -11.44 13.89 22.32
CA LEU A 200 -10.35 14.53 21.60
C LEU A 200 -10.75 15.84 20.92
N PHE A 201 -11.92 15.87 20.27
CA PHE A 201 -12.29 16.96 19.34
C PHE A 201 -13.61 17.64 19.67
N SER A 202 -14.31 17.22 20.73
CA SER A 202 -15.67 17.70 21.07
C SER A 202 -16.68 17.51 19.92
N ARG A 203 -16.49 16.46 19.13
CA ARG A 203 -17.28 16.10 17.95
C ARG A 203 -17.42 14.58 17.85
N THR A 204 -18.48 14.10 17.24
CA THR A 204 -18.61 12.67 16.89
C THR A 204 -17.77 12.32 15.65
N ALA A 205 -17.52 11.03 15.42
CA ALA A 205 -16.79 10.58 14.23
C ALA A 205 -17.49 10.97 12.93
N LYS A 206 -18.82 11.01 12.91
CA LYS A 206 -19.61 11.46 11.75
C LYS A 206 -19.40 12.96 11.49
N GLN A 207 -19.54 13.78 12.53
CA GLN A 207 -19.34 15.24 12.43
C GLN A 207 -17.91 15.57 11.99
N MET A 208 -16.90 14.88 12.52
CA MET A 208 -15.51 15.08 12.10
C MET A 208 -15.29 14.74 10.63
N LYS A 209 -15.94 13.71 10.08
CA LYS A 209 -15.85 13.37 8.66
C LYS A 209 -16.50 14.44 7.78
N GLU A 210 -17.69 14.89 8.14
CA GLU A 210 -18.39 15.97 7.42
C GLU A 210 -17.61 17.28 7.48
N GLU A 211 -17.03 17.62 8.64
CA GLU A 211 -16.19 18.80 8.80
C GLU A 211 -14.85 18.65 8.07
N TRP A 212 -14.19 17.48 8.10
CA TRP A 212 -12.96 17.22 7.35
C TRP A 212 -13.16 17.31 5.83
N GLU A 213 -14.28 16.80 5.32
CA GLU A 213 -14.66 16.92 3.90
C GLU A 213 -14.87 18.38 3.46
N LEU A 214 -15.20 19.29 4.39
CA LEU A 214 -15.38 20.72 4.12
C LEU A 214 -14.07 21.52 4.14
N VAL A 215 -12.91 20.91 4.44
CA VAL A 215 -11.62 21.61 4.62
C VAL A 215 -10.64 21.44 3.45
N GLU A 216 -11.14 21.37 2.21
CA GLU A 216 -10.33 21.74 1.04
C GLU A 216 -10.18 23.27 0.84
N GLY A 217 -10.77 24.11 1.70
CA GLY A 217 -10.22 25.47 1.88
C GLY A 217 -11.10 26.55 2.50
N SER A 218 -10.56 27.19 3.55
CA SER A 218 -10.46 28.65 3.63
C SER A 218 -9.31 29.02 4.58
N LYS A 219 -8.29 29.71 4.06
CA LYS A 219 -7.14 30.21 4.84
C LYS A 219 -7.51 31.28 5.88
N ASN A 220 -8.77 31.71 5.91
CA ASN A 220 -9.26 32.79 6.78
C ASN A 220 -9.97 32.29 8.05
N ILE A 221 -10.14 30.98 8.24
CA ILE A 221 -10.79 30.41 9.42
C ILE A 221 -9.70 29.85 10.34
N GLY A 222 -9.43 30.58 11.42
CA GLY A 222 -8.22 30.45 12.21
C GLY A 222 -8.06 29.18 13.07
N ARG A 223 -6.80 28.90 13.39
CA ARG A 223 -6.23 28.25 14.60
C ARG A 223 -6.75 26.89 15.10
N ASN A 224 -7.83 26.32 14.57
CA ASN A 224 -8.37 24.99 14.95
C ASN A 224 -8.29 23.95 13.80
N TYR A 225 -7.29 24.07 12.92
CA TYR A 225 -7.11 23.15 11.80
C TYR A 225 -6.37 21.88 12.24
N ILE A 226 -7.08 20.75 12.29
CA ILE A 226 -6.50 19.41 12.48
C ILE A 226 -6.57 18.68 11.13
N PRO A 227 -5.44 18.48 10.42
CA PRO A 227 -5.40 17.65 9.21
C PRO A 227 -5.98 16.26 9.49
N GLU A 228 -6.72 15.67 8.53
CA GLU A 228 -7.30 14.32 8.66
C GLU A 228 -6.25 13.31 9.15
N VAL A 229 -5.02 13.38 8.61
CA VAL A 229 -3.88 12.54 9.05
C VAL A 229 -3.63 12.66 10.55
N LYS A 230 -3.47 13.88 11.06
CA LYS A 230 -3.19 14.11 12.49
C LYS A 230 -4.34 13.67 13.37
N GLY A 231 -5.58 13.91 12.92
CA GLY A 231 -6.77 13.48 13.63
C GLY A 231 -6.88 11.96 13.71
N LEU A 232 -6.63 11.26 12.61
CA LEU A 232 -6.60 9.80 12.54
C LEU A 232 -5.47 9.22 13.40
N GLU A 233 -4.29 9.85 13.44
CA GLU A 233 -3.18 9.45 14.31
C GLU A 233 -3.49 9.59 15.80
N ALA A 234 -4.16 10.67 16.21
CA ALA A 234 -4.58 10.86 17.59
C ALA A 234 -5.64 9.82 18.02
N VAL A 235 -6.58 9.49 17.12
CA VAL A 235 -7.58 8.43 17.36
C VAL A 235 -6.92 7.06 17.46
N ASP A 236 -6.05 6.71 16.50
CA ASP A 236 -5.28 5.46 16.52
C ASP A 236 -4.45 5.31 17.80
N PHE A 237 -3.83 6.41 18.25
CA PHE A 237 -3.11 6.42 19.52
C PHE A 237 -4.03 6.08 20.70
N CYS A 238 -5.19 6.72 20.82
CA CYS A 238 -6.14 6.42 21.89
C CYS A 238 -6.63 4.97 21.83
N GLU A 239 -7.02 4.47 20.65
CA GLU A 239 -7.47 3.09 20.48
C GLU A 239 -6.40 2.07 20.92
N ARG A 240 -5.11 2.34 20.65
CA ARG A 240 -4.00 1.50 21.15
C ARG A 240 -3.82 1.62 22.66
N GLN A 241 -3.85 2.84 23.20
CA GLN A 241 -3.65 3.05 24.63
C GLN A 241 -4.77 2.44 25.47
N VAL A 242 -6.01 2.42 24.99
CA VAL A 242 -7.10 1.72 25.70
C VAL A 242 -6.75 0.24 25.91
N ILE A 243 -6.21 -0.42 24.90
CA ILE A 243 -5.82 -1.84 24.98
C ILE A 243 -4.68 -2.02 25.99
N GLU A 244 -3.72 -1.10 26.01
CA GLU A 244 -2.52 -1.18 26.87
C GLU A 244 -2.79 -0.80 28.34
N LEU A 245 -3.70 0.15 28.58
CA LEU A 245 -4.00 0.72 29.90
C LEU A 245 -5.17 0.01 30.61
N HIS A 246 -5.90 -0.87 29.93
CA HIS A 246 -7.07 -1.49 30.54
C HIS A 246 -6.66 -2.48 31.63
N HIS A 247 -7.10 -2.18 32.86
CA HIS A 247 -6.94 -3.07 34.01
C HIS A 247 -8.27 -3.63 34.52
N GLN A 248 -9.35 -2.83 34.58
CA GLN A 248 -10.67 -3.27 35.08
C GLN A 248 -11.87 -2.45 34.55
N ASP A 249 -11.73 -1.13 34.37
CA ASP A 249 -12.81 -0.25 33.88
C ASP A 249 -12.51 0.22 32.46
N LEU A 250 -13.43 -0.09 31.55
CA LEU A 250 -13.32 0.27 30.14
C LEU A 250 -13.42 1.79 29.95
N LYS A 251 -14.32 2.47 30.67
CA LYS A 251 -14.47 3.91 30.59
C LYS A 251 -13.21 4.62 31.09
N GLN A 252 -12.67 4.18 32.22
CA GLN A 252 -11.44 4.76 32.77
C GLN A 252 -10.26 4.60 31.80
N ALA A 253 -10.12 3.44 31.14
CA ALA A 253 -9.07 3.23 30.15
C ALA A 253 -9.19 4.18 28.94
N HIS A 254 -10.43 4.52 28.52
CA HIS A 254 -10.66 5.52 27.48
C HIS A 254 -10.34 6.94 27.96
N ASP A 255 -10.75 7.30 29.18
CA ASP A 255 -10.45 8.60 29.77
C ASP A 255 -8.93 8.81 29.89
N ASP A 256 -8.20 7.81 30.39
CA ASP A 256 -6.75 7.85 30.52
C ASP A 256 -6.05 7.97 29.16
N ALA A 257 -6.47 7.19 28.16
CA ALA A 257 -5.93 7.24 26.80
C ALA A 257 -6.09 8.63 26.15
N ILE A 258 -7.27 9.25 26.32
CA ILE A 258 -7.57 10.60 25.82
C ILE A 258 -6.70 11.64 26.53
N ASP A 259 -6.56 11.54 27.84
CA ASP A 259 -5.72 12.45 28.63
C ASP A 259 -4.24 12.33 28.26
N TYR A 260 -3.75 11.11 28.01
CA TYR A 260 -2.41 10.87 27.50
C TYR A 260 -2.20 11.51 26.13
N ALA A 261 -3.17 11.39 25.22
CA ALA A 261 -3.08 11.97 23.89
C ALA A 261 -2.96 13.50 23.94
N LYS A 262 -3.76 14.14 24.80
CA LYS A 262 -3.72 15.59 25.05
C LYS A 262 -2.40 16.02 25.69
N LYS A 263 -1.93 15.32 26.72
CA LYS A 263 -0.65 15.62 27.39
C LYS A 263 0.55 15.52 26.45
N ARG A 264 0.49 14.63 25.45
CA ARG A 264 1.53 14.42 24.45
C ARG A 264 1.50 15.46 23.31
N GLY A 265 0.51 16.35 23.28
CA GLY A 265 0.37 17.38 22.24
C GLY A 265 0.05 16.80 20.86
N LEU A 266 -0.64 15.66 20.80
CA LEU A 266 -1.13 15.10 19.53
C LEU A 266 -2.27 15.95 18.92
N ILE A 267 -2.85 16.83 19.73
CA ILE A 267 -3.92 17.79 19.42
C ILE A 267 -3.76 19.03 20.28
#